data_AF-A0A072P438-F1
#
_entry.id   AF-A0A072P438-F1
#
_cell.length_a   1.000
_cell.length_b   1.000
_cell.length_c   1.000
_cell.angle_alpha   90.00
_cell.angle_beta   90.00
_cell.angle_gamma   90.00
#
_symmetry.space_group_name_H-M   'P 1'
#
loop_
_entity.id
_entity.type
_entity.pdbx_description
1 polymer ?
#
loop_
_entity_poly.entity_id
_entity_poly.type
_entity_poly.pdbx_seq_one_letter_code
_entity_poly.pdbx_strand_id
1 'polypeptide(L)' 'MESSFFRLTVFQTLSGTKFLLFTDPSMPNTDVLMKGVYERYADFVCKNPFWQMEMPIRIDAWERSLNQWLTRR' A
#
# COMPACT_ATOMS: atom_id res chain seq x y z
N MET A 1 14.65 5.24 -3.56
CA MET A 1 15.66 4.99 -4.62
C MET A 1 15.09 5.51 -5.91
N GLU A 2 15.81 6.36 -6.62
CA GLU A 2 15.35 6.95 -7.89
C GLU A 2 16.19 6.40 -9.03
N SER A 3 15.52 5.91 -10.07
CA SER A 3 16.10 5.46 -11.33
C SER A 3 15.47 6.29 -12.45
N SER A 4 16.14 6.38 -13.60
CA SER A 4 15.66 7.11 -14.77
C SER A 4 14.28 6.63 -15.27
N PHE A 5 13.86 5.43 -14.88
CA PHE A 5 12.62 4.79 -15.31
C PHE A 5 11.54 4.73 -14.23
N PHE A 6 11.91 4.82 -12.95
CA PHE A 6 10.97 4.69 -11.85
C PHE A 6 11.52 5.33 -10.56
N ARG A 7 10.59 5.78 -9.71
CA ARG A 7 10.85 6.11 -8.32
C ARG A 7 10.33 4.99 -7.43
N LEU A 8 11.19 4.48 -6.56
CA LEU A 8 10.82 3.59 -5.46
C LEU A 8 10.69 4.39 -4.17
N THR A 9 9.46 4.48 -3.68
CA THR A 9 9.10 5.07 -2.39
C THR A 9 8.87 3.94 -1.38
N VAL A 10 9.53 4.01 -0.23
CA VAL A 10 9.40 3.02 0.84
C VAL A 10 8.77 3.68 2.05
N PHE A 11 7.65 3.14 2.51
CA PHE A 11 7.00 3.52 3.76
C PHE A 11 7.04 2.34 4.72
N GLN A 12 7.52 2.57 5.95
CA GLN A 12 7.60 1.54 6.98
C GLN A 12 6.69 1.92 8.14
N THR A 13 5.84 0.98 8.57
CA THR A 13 4.97 1.15 9.74
C THR A 13 5.76 0.94 11.04
N LEU A 14 5.18 1.40 12.16
CA LEU A 14 5.74 1.14 13.50
C LEU A 14 5.83 -0.35 13.84
N SER A 15 4.95 -1.18 13.27
CA SER A 15 4.98 -2.64 13.40
C SER A 15 6.04 -3.33 12.53
N GLY A 16 6.78 -2.57 11.71
CA GLY A 16 7.86 -3.09 10.85
C GLY A 16 7.42 -3.50 9.44
N THR A 17 6.14 -3.40 9.09
CA THR A 17 5.63 -3.70 7.75
C THR A 17 6.08 -2.63 6.76
N LYS A 18 6.68 -3.05 5.64
CA LYS A 18 7.17 -2.13 4.59
C LYS A 18 6.24 -2.16 3.37
N PHE A 19 5.85 -0.98 2.93
CA PHE A 19 5.12 -0.72 1.69
C PHE A 19 6.08 -0.15 0.67
N LEU A 20 6.20 -0.82 -0.47
CA LEU A 20 7.06 -0.42 -1.58
C LEU A 20 6.16 0.04 -2.71
N LEU A 21 6.31 1.30 -3.10
CA LEU A 21 5.55 1.91 -4.19
C LEU A 21 6.50 2.25 -5.33
N PHE A 22 6.21 1.70 -6.50
CA PHE A 22 6.89 2.00 -7.76
C PHE A 22 6.02 2.95 -8.57
N THR A 23 6.57 4.10 -8.94
CA THR A 23 5.89 5.10 -9.76
C THR A 23 6.82 5.66 -10.82
N ASP A 24 6.27 6.39 -11.77
CA ASP A 24 7.07 7.28 -12.61
C ASP A 24 7.84 8.29 -11.74
N PRO A 25 9.08 8.69 -12.10
CA PRO A 25 9.85 9.70 -11.35
C PRO A 25 9.14 11.04 -11.21
N SER A 26 8.27 11.41 -12.14
CA SER A 26 7.53 12.67 -12.12
C SER A 26 6.22 12.62 -11.33
N MET A 27 5.79 11.43 -10.86
CA MET A 27 4.50 11.27 -10.20
C MET A 27 4.43 12.08 -8.90
N PRO A 28 3.51 13.05 -8.78
CA PRO A 28 3.34 13.84 -7.58
C PRO A 28 2.51 13.09 -6.52
N ASN A 29 2.53 13.60 -5.28
CA ASN A 29 1.63 13.16 -4.21
C ASN A 29 1.70 11.67 -3.84
N THR A 30 2.88 11.05 -3.97
CA THR A 30 3.13 9.65 -3.60
C THR A 30 2.83 9.36 -2.13
N ASP A 31 3.03 10.33 -1.24
CA ASP A 31 2.72 10.19 0.20
C ASP A 31 1.23 10.02 0.46
N VAL A 32 0.38 10.74 -0.28
CA VAL A 32 -1.08 10.65 -0.15
C VAL A 32 -1.57 9.30 -0.67
N LEU A 33 -0.99 8.83 -1.78
CA LEU A 33 -1.26 7.49 -2.30
C LEU A 33 -0.90 6.44 -1.25
N MET A 34 0.32 6.52 -0.71
CA MET A 34 0.86 5.59 0.27
C MET A 34 0.02 5.54 1.55
N LYS A 35 -0.39 6.72 2.07
CA LYS A 35 -1.29 6.81 3.22
C LYS A 35 -2.62 6.10 2.95
N GLY A 36 -3.21 6.32 1.77
CA GLY A 36 -4.45 5.66 1.40
C GLY A 36 -4.32 4.13 1.28
N VAL A 37 -3.18 3.62 0.82
CA VAL A 37 -2.89 2.16 0.83
C VAL A 37 -2.78 1.65 2.26
N TYR A 38 -2.05 2.36 3.12
CA TYR A 38 -1.87 1.98 4.52
C TYR A 38 -3.19 1.93 5.30
N GLU A 39 -4.08 2.92 5.13
CA GLU A 39 -5.39 2.94 5.79
C GLU A 39 -6.20 1.68 5.47
N ARG A 40 -6.22 1.28 4.19
CA ARG A 40 -6.93 0.07 3.74
C ARG A 40 -6.28 -1.21 4.26
N TYR A 41 -4.94 -1.26 4.30
CA TYR A 41 -4.23 -2.35 4.94
C TYR A 41 -4.62 -2.47 6.41
N ALA A 42 -4.65 -1.36 7.15
CA ALA A 42 -5.06 -1.36 8.55
C ALA A 42 -6.51 -1.84 8.74
N ASP A 43 -7.43 -1.42 7.86
CA ASP A 43 -8.85 -1.74 7.96
C ASP A 43 -9.17 -3.21 7.66
N PHE A 44 -8.56 -3.79 6.63
CA PHE A 44 -8.91 -5.14 6.18
C PHE A 44 -7.94 -6.21 6.66
N VAL A 45 -6.67 -5.88 6.91
CA VAL A 45 -5.64 -6.86 7.30
C VAL A 45 -5.42 -6.81 8.81
N CYS A 46 -5.06 -5.64 9.37
CA CYS A 46 -4.72 -5.55 10.80
C CYS A 46 -5.92 -5.81 11.73
N LYS A 47 -7.14 -5.46 11.29
CA LYS A 47 -8.37 -5.70 12.07
C LYS A 47 -8.94 -7.11 11.89
N ASN A 48 -8.42 -7.92 10.97
CA ASN A 48 -8.95 -9.26 10.73
C ASN A 48 -8.39 -10.23 11.78
N PRO A 49 -9.22 -10.76 12.70
CA PRO A 49 -8.76 -11.62 13.79
C PRO A 49 -8.26 -12.99 13.31
N PHE A 50 -8.57 -13.37 12.06
CA PHE A 50 -8.14 -14.63 11.45
C PHE A 50 -6.90 -14.46 10.57
N TRP A 51 -6.39 -13.24 10.43
CA TRP A 51 -5.21 -12.99 9.63
C TRP A 51 -3.93 -13.29 10.40
N GLN A 52 -3.07 -14.15 9.84
CA GLN A 52 -1.74 -14.39 10.38
C GLN A 52 -0.73 -13.46 9.69
N MET A 53 0.09 -12.78 10.49
CA MET A 53 1.22 -12.01 9.96
C MET A 53 2.15 -12.95 9.16
N GLU A 54 2.80 -12.41 8.13
CA GLU A 54 3.70 -13.12 7.20
C GLU A 54 3.05 -14.02 6.13
N MET A 55 1.73 -14.21 6.16
CA MET A 55 1.02 -14.84 5.04
C MET A 55 0.75 -13.82 3.91
N PRO A 56 0.66 -14.27 2.64
CA PRO A 56 0.31 -13.38 1.52
C PRO A 56 -1.13 -12.91 1.66
N ILE A 57 -1.40 -11.59 1.64
CA ILE A 57 -2.74 -11.00 1.81
C ILE A 57 -3.70 -11.54 0.74
N ARG A 58 -4.67 -12.37 1.16
CA ARG A 58 -5.72 -12.98 0.32
C ARG A 58 -7.09 -12.60 0.83
N ILE A 59 -7.36 -11.30 0.86
CA ILE A 59 -8.62 -10.74 1.38
C ILE A 59 -9.29 -9.99 0.23
N ASP A 60 -10.32 -10.56 -0.38
CA ASP A 60 -11.00 -9.98 -1.54
C ASP A 60 -11.54 -8.56 -1.29
N ALA A 61 -12.02 -8.31 -0.07
CA ALA A 61 -12.53 -7.00 0.32
C ALA A 61 -11.43 -5.93 0.35
N TRP A 62 -10.21 -6.31 0.74
CA TRP A 62 -9.03 -5.44 0.69
C TRP A 62 -8.69 -5.11 -0.77
N GLU A 63 -8.62 -6.11 -1.63
CA GLU A 63 -8.27 -5.94 -3.05
C GLU A 63 -9.29 -5.04 -3.77
N ARG A 64 -10.59 -5.26 -3.55
CA ARG A 64 -11.64 -4.40 -4.12
C ARG A 64 -11.53 -2.95 -3.63
N SER A 65 -11.32 -2.74 -2.34
CA SER A 65 -11.19 -1.39 -1.76
C SER A 65 -9.94 -0.66 -2.25
N LEU A 66 -8.83 -1.39 -2.41
CA LEU A 66 -7.59 -0.87 -2.95
C LEU A 66 -7.74 -0.47 -4.43
N ASN A 67 -8.29 -1.35 -5.27
CA ASN A 67 -8.51 -1.05 -6.68
C ASN A 67 -9.44 0.15 -6.87
N GLN A 68 -10.54 0.22 -6.11
CA GLN A 68 -11.45 1.36 -6.17
C GLN A 68 -10.76 2.69 -5.81
N TRP A 69 -9.80 2.67 -4.88
CA TRP A 69 -9.04 3.86 -4.52
C TRP A 69 -8.07 4.31 -5.59
N LEU A 70 -7.36 3.35 -6.19
CA LEU A 70 -6.38 3.63 -7.23
C LEU A 70 -7.05 4.16 -8.50
N THR A 71 -8.21 3.62 -8.89
CA THR A 71 -8.94 4.05 -10.10
C THR A 71 -9.73 5.35 -9.93
N ARG A 72 -10.02 5.78 -8.69
CA ARG A 72 -10.76 7.03 -8.42
C ARG A 72 -9.92 8.30 -8.58
N ARG A 73 -8.65 8.17 -8.98
CA ARG A 73 -7.72 9.29 -9.18
C ARG A 73 -7.25 9.38 -10.61
#